data_AF-A0A7S3VIC6-F1
#
_entry.id   AF-A0A7S3VIC6-F1
#
_cell.length_a   1.000
_cell.length_b   1.000
_cell.length_c   1.000
_cell.angle_alpha   90.00
_cell.angle_beta   90.00
_cell.angle_gamma   90.00
#
_symmetry.space_group_name_H-M   'P 1'
#
loop_
_entity.id
_entity.type
_entity.pdbx_description
1 polymer ?
#
loop_
_entity_poly.entity_id
_entity_poly.type
_entity_poly.pdbx_seq_one_letter_code
_entity_poly.pdbx_strand_id
1 'polypeptide(L)'
;WGPPCLNLVEPKQKRLYKPKQTGNMLASKSKMLVGAAPQRLQAIARVPRPTRRTRVSRPAQSRRTNVKVEAIGNLFAFLKPPAAANPQKRRELVTELLEVSSEKKPDEERISNLVDELKPFGVKRPVRSTELFGEYQTVFSTSPTKAQLILDQPDVALEITEVKSFGFLSATSVLSGEITDLNDNTFEIAFSKQETKGGLGGTKKVNSQRRVSVVYLDSDIMVTQQEEQGSEGENVVIYSKVQTGEEKKEASRDTDASTGSKKTGTGTFFFGGGGPKEGTATMAERAVKRKMAEDSAKGTTSSKATATPTTAREQLEQLAAELREKQALVKEATKNVKEEERRNATVLRASMAANAEIAAAVRRVEEAQAQVQDAMQGRAKAQQDLKAVEMEIREARKANLK
;
A
#
# COMPACT_ATOMS: atom_id res chain seq x y z
N TRP A 1 -26.36 -21.68 -34.73
CA TRP A 1 -26.19 -20.72 -33.63
C TRP A 1 -25.02 -21.22 -32.80
N GLY A 2 -23.81 -20.91 -33.23
CA GLY A 2 -22.56 -21.34 -32.58
C GLY A 2 -22.00 -20.20 -31.73
N PRO A 3 -21.25 -20.50 -30.66
CA PRO A 3 -20.66 -19.48 -29.80
C PRO A 3 -19.52 -18.73 -30.53
N PRO A 4 -19.33 -17.43 -30.26
CA PRO A 4 -18.34 -16.62 -30.96
C PRO A 4 -16.91 -16.96 -30.50
N CYS A 5 -16.04 -17.18 -31.49
CA CYS A 5 -14.61 -17.36 -31.31
C CYS A 5 -13.96 -16.05 -30.83
N LEU A 6 -13.28 -16.09 -29.69
CA LEU A 6 -12.39 -15.02 -29.22
C LEU A 6 -11.13 -15.00 -30.08
N ASN A 7 -10.94 -13.91 -30.83
CA ASN A 7 -9.71 -13.63 -31.55
C ASN A 7 -8.58 -13.30 -30.55
N LEU A 8 -7.64 -14.22 -30.38
CA LEU A 8 -6.34 -13.92 -29.78
C LEU A 8 -5.55 -13.03 -30.75
N VAL A 9 -5.35 -11.77 -30.38
CA VAL A 9 -4.38 -10.88 -31.01
C VAL A 9 -3.03 -11.12 -30.35
N GLU A 10 -2.11 -11.75 -31.07
CA GLU A 10 -0.72 -11.93 -30.64
C GLU A 10 0.03 -10.59 -30.58
N PRO A 11 0.71 -10.23 -29.48
CA PRO A 11 1.63 -9.11 -29.48
C PRO A 11 2.94 -9.48 -30.18
N LYS A 12 3.26 -8.74 -31.25
CA LYS A 12 4.52 -8.82 -32.00
C LYS A 12 5.72 -8.64 -31.06
N GLN A 13 6.53 -9.69 -30.92
CA GLN A 13 7.83 -9.66 -30.25
C GLN A 13 8.78 -8.70 -30.99
N LYS A 14 9.12 -7.57 -30.35
CA LYS A 14 10.22 -6.71 -30.79
C LYS A 14 11.56 -7.29 -30.30
N ARG A 15 12.52 -7.23 -31.22
CA ARG A 15 13.78 -7.95 -31.27
C ARG A 15 14.72 -7.67 -30.08
N LEU A 16 15.37 -8.75 -29.65
CA LEU A 16 16.55 -8.82 -28.77
C LEU A 16 17.60 -7.74 -29.11
N TYR A 17 17.94 -6.91 -28.13
CA TYR A 17 19.15 -6.09 -28.14
C TYR A 17 20.26 -6.86 -27.40
N LYS A 18 21.38 -7.11 -28.06
CA LYS A 18 22.57 -7.77 -27.47
C LYS A 18 23.36 -6.76 -26.63
N PRO A 19 23.71 -7.04 -25.36
CA PRO A 19 24.66 -6.20 -24.65
C PRO A 19 26.10 -6.49 -25.09
N LYS A 20 26.86 -5.42 -25.35
CA LYS A 20 28.31 -5.48 -25.55
C LYS A 20 28.98 -5.88 -24.24
N GLN A 21 29.77 -6.94 -24.30
CA GLN A 21 30.76 -7.27 -23.27
C GLN A 21 31.87 -6.22 -23.29
N THR A 22 32.10 -5.55 -22.17
CA THR A 22 33.38 -4.93 -21.85
C THR A 22 33.91 -5.61 -20.61
N GLY A 23 34.81 -6.58 -20.83
CA GLY A 23 35.75 -7.00 -19.80
C GLY A 23 36.82 -5.94 -19.59
N ASN A 24 37.38 -5.98 -18.39
CA ASN A 24 38.59 -5.33 -17.86
C ASN A 24 38.25 -4.74 -16.49
N MET A 25 39.05 -4.84 -15.45
CA MET A 25 40.26 -5.56 -15.11
C MET A 25 40.59 -5.05 -13.69
N LEU A 26 41.39 -5.81 -12.95
CA LEU A 26 42.23 -5.35 -11.86
C LEU A 26 41.60 -5.14 -10.47
N ALA A 27 41.99 -6.09 -9.62
CA ALA A 27 42.30 -5.90 -8.22
C ALA A 27 43.14 -4.64 -7.97
N SER A 28 42.85 -3.94 -6.87
CA SER A 28 43.93 -3.36 -6.05
C SER A 28 43.51 -3.33 -4.59
N LYS A 29 44.37 -3.94 -3.78
CA LYS A 29 44.42 -3.84 -2.33
C LYS A 29 44.92 -2.45 -1.91
N SER A 30 44.69 -2.15 -0.63
CA SER A 30 45.52 -1.30 0.25
C SER A 30 45.48 0.21 0.02
N LYS A 31 45.08 1.00 1.03
CA LYS A 31 45.97 1.55 2.06
C LYS A 31 45.22 2.50 3.01
N MET A 32 45.57 2.40 4.28
CA MET A 32 45.27 3.37 5.34
C MET A 32 46.04 4.69 5.13
N LEU A 33 45.45 5.80 5.57
CA LEU A 33 46.02 7.11 5.98
C LEU A 33 44.79 7.99 6.33
N VAL A 34 44.46 8.43 7.55
CA VAL A 34 45.15 9.21 8.60
C VAL A 34 45.83 10.48 8.08
N GLY A 35 45.30 11.64 8.50
CA GLY A 35 45.86 13.00 8.30
C GLY A 35 44.79 13.97 7.79
N ALA A 36 44.07 14.72 8.64
CA ALA A 36 44.48 15.98 9.26
C ALA A 36 44.81 17.11 8.26
N ALA A 37 43.90 18.08 8.10
CA ALA A 37 44.17 19.52 8.20
C ALA A 37 42.89 20.35 7.92
N PRO A 38 42.64 21.44 8.68
CA PRO A 38 41.62 22.43 8.37
C PRO A 38 42.22 23.56 7.51
N GLN A 39 41.47 24.06 6.52
CA GLN A 39 41.81 25.32 5.87
C GLN A 39 40.73 26.39 6.06
N ARG A 40 41.26 27.50 6.55
CA ARG A 40 40.67 28.79 6.86
C ARG A 40 40.53 29.66 5.60
N LEU A 41 39.53 30.54 5.66
CA LEU A 41 39.51 31.94 5.22
C LEU A 41 39.70 32.28 3.73
N GLN A 42 38.69 32.96 3.18
CA GLN A 42 38.75 34.28 2.50
C GLN A 42 37.30 34.60 2.06
N ALA A 43 36.54 35.50 2.70
CA ALA A 43 36.60 36.96 2.64
C ALA A 43 36.77 37.53 1.23
N ILE A 44 35.77 38.29 0.73
CA ILE A 44 35.86 39.68 0.24
C ILE A 44 34.58 40.07 -0.54
N ALA A 45 33.82 40.99 0.08
CA ALA A 45 33.17 42.21 -0.41
C ALA A 45 32.73 42.41 -1.88
N ARG A 46 31.54 43.01 -2.04
CA ARG A 46 31.23 44.34 -2.67
C ARG A 46 29.77 44.32 -3.19
N VAL A 47 28.82 44.96 -2.49
CA VAL A 47 28.33 46.36 -2.62
C VAL A 47 27.46 46.61 -3.88
N PRO A 48 26.31 47.30 -3.77
CA PRO A 48 25.21 47.28 -4.73
C PRO A 48 25.36 48.35 -5.82
N ARG A 49 24.62 48.20 -6.92
CA ARG A 49 24.43 49.25 -7.94
C ARG A 49 22.94 49.61 -8.11
N PRO A 50 22.53 50.84 -7.75
CA PRO A 50 21.31 51.46 -8.20
C PRO A 50 21.62 52.51 -9.28
N THR A 51 21.15 52.30 -10.50
CA THR A 51 21.16 53.27 -11.61
C THR A 51 20.10 52.79 -12.61
N ARG A 52 19.23 53.58 -13.24
CA ARG A 52 19.04 55.03 -13.31
C ARG A 52 17.71 55.27 -14.02
N ARG A 53 17.06 56.35 -13.60
CA ARG A 53 15.93 57.10 -14.17
C ARG A 53 15.73 57.12 -15.70
N THR A 54 14.46 57.46 -16.00
CA THR A 54 13.87 58.16 -17.17
C THR A 54 13.52 57.36 -18.42
N ARG A 55 12.21 57.19 -18.65
CA ARG A 55 11.47 58.01 -19.64
C ARG A 55 9.96 57.91 -19.40
N VAL A 56 9.35 59.05 -19.15
CA VAL A 56 7.91 59.27 -19.28
C VAL A 56 7.60 59.27 -20.77
N SER A 57 6.93 58.23 -21.25
CA SER A 57 6.35 58.20 -22.59
C SER A 57 4.86 58.52 -22.49
N ARG A 58 4.49 59.63 -23.12
CA ARG A 58 3.11 60.10 -23.33
C ARG A 58 2.37 59.06 -24.19
N PRO A 59 1.23 58.48 -23.76
CA PRO A 59 0.41 57.72 -24.70
C PRO A 59 -0.35 58.69 -25.62
N ALA A 60 -0.24 58.46 -26.92
CA ALA A 60 -1.01 59.14 -27.95
C ALA A 60 -2.49 58.74 -27.83
N GLN A 61 -3.37 59.74 -27.88
CA GLN A 61 -4.80 59.56 -28.08
C GLN A 61 -5.02 58.88 -29.44
N SER A 62 -5.42 57.61 -29.43
CA SER A 62 -5.81 56.88 -30.63
C SER A 62 -7.15 56.17 -30.40
N ARG A 63 -8.16 56.74 -31.06
CA ARG A 63 -9.36 56.13 -31.65
C ARG A 63 -10.11 55.07 -30.84
N ARG A 64 -11.28 55.51 -30.36
CA ARG A 64 -12.41 54.70 -29.89
C ARG A 64 -12.76 53.61 -30.90
N THR A 65 -12.36 52.38 -30.63
CA THR A 65 -13.09 51.19 -31.04
C THR A 65 -13.82 50.67 -29.82
N ASN A 66 -15.08 50.30 -29.99
CA ASN A 66 -15.92 49.73 -28.91
C ASN A 66 -15.37 48.35 -28.53
N VAL A 67 -14.37 48.32 -27.66
CA VAL A 67 -13.94 47.11 -26.96
C VAL A 67 -14.91 46.92 -25.80
N LYS A 68 -15.75 45.90 -25.87
CA LYS A 68 -16.51 45.41 -24.71
C LYS A 68 -15.49 44.97 -23.66
N VAL A 69 -15.34 45.78 -22.61
CA VAL A 69 -14.46 45.46 -21.48
C VAL A 69 -15.20 44.47 -20.57
N GLU A 70 -15.15 43.19 -20.91
CA GLU A 70 -15.59 42.10 -20.01
C GLU A 70 -14.53 41.78 -18.92
N ALA A 71 -13.40 42.49 -18.91
CA ALA A 71 -12.24 42.15 -18.09
C ALA A 71 -12.21 42.77 -16.67
N ILE A 72 -13.12 43.67 -16.30
CA ILE A 72 -13.11 44.30 -14.96
C ILE A 72 -13.82 43.42 -13.90
N GLY A 73 -14.65 42.46 -14.33
CA GLY A 73 -15.31 41.51 -13.41
C GLY A 73 -14.38 40.53 -12.69
N ASN A 74 -13.16 40.32 -13.21
CA ASN A 74 -12.20 39.37 -12.65
C ASN A 74 -11.18 39.99 -11.68
N LEU A 75 -11.09 41.33 -11.59
CA LEU A 75 -10.14 41.98 -10.68
C LEU A 75 -10.53 41.84 -9.19
N PHE A 76 -11.80 41.52 -8.92
CA PHE A 76 -12.32 41.30 -7.56
C PHE A 76 -12.64 39.83 -7.26
N ALA A 77 -12.28 38.89 -8.15
CA ALA A 77 -12.43 37.46 -7.88
C ALA A 77 -11.58 37.01 -6.67
N PHE A 78 -10.51 37.74 -6.35
CA PHE A 78 -9.68 37.53 -5.15
C PHE A 78 -10.35 37.93 -3.84
N LEU A 79 -11.39 38.77 -3.89
CA LEU A 79 -12.13 39.28 -2.73
C LEU A 79 -13.44 38.54 -2.46
N LYS A 80 -13.85 37.61 -3.34
CA LYS A 80 -14.86 36.63 -2.96
C LYS A 80 -14.17 35.67 -1.98
N PRO A 81 -14.55 35.65 -0.69
CA PRO A 81 -14.10 34.57 0.19
C PRO A 81 -14.44 33.25 -0.53
N PRO A 82 -13.53 32.25 -0.55
CA PRO A 82 -13.83 30.96 -1.16
C PRO A 82 -15.18 30.54 -0.58
N ALA A 83 -16.20 30.42 -1.44
CA ALA A 83 -17.58 30.23 -1.01
C ALA A 83 -17.55 29.15 0.06
N ALA A 84 -17.87 29.52 1.31
CA ALA A 84 -17.67 28.66 2.47
C ALA A 84 -18.33 27.33 2.14
N ALA A 85 -17.48 26.34 1.87
CA ALA A 85 -17.85 25.20 1.09
C ALA A 85 -18.91 24.46 1.88
N ASN A 86 -20.16 24.45 1.40
CA ASN A 86 -21.28 23.95 2.18
C ASN A 86 -20.99 22.49 2.56
N PRO A 87 -20.76 22.17 3.85
CA PRO A 87 -20.31 20.84 4.25
C PRO A 87 -21.36 19.77 3.95
N GLN A 88 -22.64 20.17 3.85
CA GLN A 88 -23.73 19.28 3.44
C GLN A 88 -23.59 18.88 1.98
N LYS A 89 -23.43 19.85 1.06
CA LYS A 89 -23.21 19.57 -0.36
C LYS A 89 -21.99 18.67 -0.58
N ARG A 90 -20.91 18.91 0.17
CA ARG A 90 -19.71 18.07 0.12
C ARG A 90 -20.03 16.60 0.44
N ARG A 91 -20.75 16.34 1.53
CA ARG A 91 -21.16 14.98 1.93
C ARG A 91 -22.08 14.32 0.91
N GLU A 92 -23.02 15.07 0.35
CA GLU A 92 -23.92 14.58 -0.70
C GLU A 92 -23.13 14.14 -1.94
N LEU A 93 -22.22 14.98 -2.45
CA LEU A 93 -21.37 14.65 -3.59
C LEU A 93 -20.48 13.43 -3.34
N VAL A 94 -19.92 13.32 -2.13
CA VAL A 94 -19.09 12.17 -1.73
C VAL A 94 -19.92 10.89 -1.66
N THR A 95 -21.15 10.97 -1.14
CA THR A 95 -22.06 9.82 -1.06
C THR A 95 -22.46 9.36 -2.45
N GLU A 96 -22.82 10.28 -3.33
CA GLU A 96 -23.16 9.99 -4.72
C GLU A 96 -21.96 9.39 -5.47
N LEU A 97 -20.76 9.93 -5.27
CA LEU A 97 -19.54 9.40 -5.86
C LEU A 97 -19.28 7.95 -5.41
N LEU A 98 -19.44 7.65 -4.12
CA LEU A 98 -19.31 6.29 -3.61
C LEU A 98 -20.34 5.35 -4.21
N GLU A 99 -21.61 5.76 -4.25
CA GLU A 99 -22.69 4.96 -4.84
C GLU A 99 -22.39 4.61 -6.29
N VAL A 100 -22.09 5.60 -7.14
CA VAL A 100 -21.77 5.41 -8.56
C VAL A 100 -20.50 4.57 -8.74
N SER A 101 -19.47 4.80 -7.91
CA SER A 101 -18.21 4.04 -7.97
C SER A 101 -18.34 2.58 -7.55
N SER A 102 -19.37 2.25 -6.76
CA SER A 102 -19.64 0.89 -6.28
C SER A 102 -20.43 0.02 -7.26
N GLU A 103 -20.98 0.62 -8.31
CA GLU A 103 -21.75 -0.09 -9.32
C GLU A 103 -20.87 -1.09 -10.11
N LYS A 104 -21.47 -2.16 -10.64
CA LYS A 104 -20.74 -3.16 -11.44
C LYS A 104 -20.15 -2.59 -12.73
N LYS A 105 -20.76 -1.52 -13.24
CA LYS A 105 -20.38 -0.80 -14.46
C LYS A 105 -20.48 0.70 -14.17
N PRO A 106 -19.49 1.26 -13.48
CA PRO A 106 -19.48 2.67 -13.12
C PRO A 106 -19.51 3.54 -14.39
N ASP A 107 -20.31 4.59 -14.36
CA ASP A 107 -20.38 5.60 -15.43
C ASP A 107 -19.22 6.59 -15.28
N GLU A 108 -18.20 6.43 -16.13
CA GLU A 108 -16.95 7.20 -16.07
C GLU A 108 -17.17 8.72 -16.27
N GLU A 109 -18.13 9.10 -17.13
CA GLU A 109 -18.47 10.51 -17.38
C GLU A 109 -19.15 11.13 -16.16
N ARG A 110 -20.01 10.38 -15.48
CA ARG A 110 -20.64 10.85 -14.25
C ARG A 110 -19.63 11.01 -13.12
N ILE A 111 -18.70 10.05 -13.00
CA ILE A 111 -17.62 10.12 -12.00
C ILE A 111 -16.73 11.33 -12.27
N SER A 112 -16.32 11.59 -13.51
CA SER A 112 -15.46 12.74 -13.82
C SER A 112 -16.14 14.06 -13.47
N ASN A 113 -17.43 14.22 -13.79
CA ASN A 113 -18.23 15.39 -13.43
C ASN A 113 -18.30 15.60 -11.90
N LEU A 114 -18.53 14.54 -11.12
CA LEU A 114 -18.57 14.61 -9.66
C LEU A 114 -17.19 14.97 -9.07
N VAL A 115 -16.11 14.45 -9.64
CA VAL A 115 -14.74 14.77 -9.23
C VAL A 115 -14.42 16.25 -9.51
N ASP A 116 -14.86 16.79 -10.64
CA ASP A 116 -14.71 18.21 -10.96
C ASP A 116 -15.53 19.11 -10.02
N GLU A 117 -16.73 18.68 -9.60
CA GLU A 117 -17.52 19.38 -8.59
C GLU A 117 -16.91 19.32 -7.18
N LEU A 118 -16.16 18.26 -6.86
CA LEU A 118 -15.48 18.08 -5.56
C LEU A 118 -14.16 18.84 -5.48
N LYS A 119 -13.50 19.13 -6.61
CA LYS A 119 -12.21 19.82 -6.69
C LYS A 119 -12.12 21.13 -5.87
N PRO A 120 -13.14 22.00 -5.81
CA PRO A 120 -13.10 23.22 -4.97
C PRO A 120 -13.08 22.94 -3.47
N PHE A 121 -13.51 21.75 -3.04
CA PHE A 121 -13.55 21.30 -1.65
C PHE A 121 -12.25 20.58 -1.22
N GLY A 122 -11.31 20.37 -2.14
CA GLY A 122 -10.06 19.65 -1.88
C GLY A 122 -9.14 20.35 -0.87
N VAL A 123 -8.37 19.53 -0.14
CA VAL A 123 -7.38 20.00 0.83
C VAL A 123 -6.16 20.55 0.10
N LYS A 124 -5.74 21.76 0.47
CA LYS A 124 -4.44 22.30 0.06
C LYS A 124 -3.34 21.71 0.93
N ARG A 125 -2.26 21.28 0.30
CA ARG A 125 -1.04 20.65 0.81
C ARG A 125 -1.34 19.30 1.47
N PRO A 126 -1.80 18.31 0.69
CA PRO A 126 -2.25 17.02 1.22
C PRO A 126 -1.17 16.33 2.05
N VAL A 127 0.12 16.43 1.68
CA VAL A 127 1.26 15.81 2.38
C VAL A 127 1.40 16.31 3.83
N ARG A 128 0.94 17.52 4.12
CA ARG A 128 0.95 18.07 5.49
C ARG A 128 -0.30 17.72 6.29
N SER A 129 -1.33 17.19 5.64
CA SER A 129 -2.56 16.77 6.32
C SER A 129 -2.33 15.41 6.97
N THR A 130 -2.67 15.29 8.25
CA THR A 130 -2.67 14.01 8.96
C THR A 130 -3.69 13.04 8.38
N GLU A 131 -4.71 13.55 7.68
CA GLU A 131 -5.76 12.74 7.07
C GLU A 131 -5.24 11.88 5.90
N LEU A 132 -4.16 12.29 5.24
CA LEU A 132 -3.54 11.59 4.11
C LEU A 132 -2.94 10.24 4.51
N PHE A 133 -2.49 10.10 5.76
CA PHE A 133 -1.79 8.91 6.21
C PHE A 133 -2.79 7.84 6.67
N GLY A 134 -2.52 6.59 6.31
CA GLY A 134 -3.33 5.43 6.64
C GLY A 134 -3.37 4.39 5.52
N GLU A 135 -4.23 3.39 5.71
CA GLU A 135 -4.48 2.33 4.75
C GLU A 135 -5.68 2.68 3.87
N TYR A 136 -5.53 2.52 2.57
CA TYR A 136 -6.51 2.87 1.56
C TYR A 136 -6.77 1.68 0.64
N GLN A 137 -8.04 1.39 0.39
CA GLN A 137 -8.48 0.38 -0.56
C GLN A 137 -9.08 1.06 -1.78
N THR A 138 -8.65 0.67 -2.98
CA THR A 138 -9.25 1.16 -4.23
C THR A 138 -10.70 0.68 -4.34
N VAL A 139 -11.63 1.63 -4.38
CA VAL A 139 -13.05 1.38 -4.68
C VAL A 139 -13.27 1.38 -6.18
N PHE A 140 -12.70 2.39 -6.85
CA PHE A 140 -12.80 2.57 -8.29
C PHE A 140 -11.45 3.03 -8.86
N SER A 141 -11.12 2.52 -10.05
CA SER A 141 -10.01 2.98 -10.85
C SER A 141 -10.40 2.87 -12.31
N THR A 142 -10.03 3.86 -13.12
CA THR A 142 -10.09 3.77 -14.59
C THR A 142 -9.20 2.65 -15.11
N SER A 143 -8.15 2.30 -14.37
CA SER A 143 -7.31 1.15 -14.65
C SER A 143 -7.89 -0.13 -14.00
N PRO A 144 -7.73 -1.32 -14.60
CA PRO A 144 -8.30 -2.57 -14.05
C PRO A 144 -7.60 -3.05 -12.77
N THR A 145 -6.63 -2.30 -12.26
CA THR A 145 -5.78 -2.71 -11.16
C THR A 145 -6.44 -2.38 -9.82
N LYS A 146 -6.79 -3.42 -9.06
CA LYS A 146 -7.17 -3.26 -7.66
C LYS A 146 -5.91 -3.23 -6.81
N ALA A 147 -5.63 -2.09 -6.19
CA ALA A 147 -4.50 -1.91 -5.31
C ALA A 147 -4.97 -1.52 -3.90
N GLN A 148 -4.17 -1.89 -2.90
CA GLN A 148 -4.22 -1.31 -1.58
C GLN A 148 -3.04 -0.36 -1.45
N LEU A 149 -3.30 0.89 -1.08
CA LEU A 149 -2.27 1.92 -0.91
C LEU A 149 -2.13 2.20 0.59
N ILE A 150 -0.92 2.13 1.11
CA ILE A 150 -0.60 2.42 2.51
C ILE A 150 0.36 3.62 2.50
N LEU A 151 -0.06 4.71 3.13
CA LEU A 151 0.72 5.93 3.26
C LEU A 151 1.10 6.08 4.73
N ASP A 152 2.38 5.97 5.04
CA ASP A 152 2.91 5.98 6.41
C ASP A 152 3.91 7.14 6.62
N GLN A 153 4.03 7.59 7.87
CA GLN A 153 4.91 8.70 8.23
C GLN A 153 6.38 8.22 8.36
N PRO A 154 7.37 9.07 8.03
CA PRO A 154 7.24 10.45 7.57
C PRO A 154 6.83 10.59 6.08
N ASP A 155 7.31 9.72 5.18
CA ASP A 155 7.09 9.87 3.73
C ASP A 155 7.13 8.51 3.00
N VAL A 156 6.55 7.46 3.59
CA VAL A 156 6.62 6.10 3.03
C VAL A 156 5.31 5.75 2.32
N ALA A 157 5.41 5.30 1.06
CA ALA A 157 4.27 4.78 0.31
C ALA A 157 4.46 3.31 -0.03
N LEU A 158 3.47 2.49 0.27
CA LEU A 158 3.42 1.07 -0.12
C LEU A 158 2.17 0.82 -0.97
N GLU A 159 2.35 0.29 -2.18
CA GLU A 159 1.24 -0.15 -3.02
C GLU A 159 1.26 -1.67 -3.12
N ILE A 160 0.20 -2.31 -2.65
CA ILE A 160 0.02 -3.75 -2.64
C ILE A 160 -1.02 -4.09 -3.71
N THR A 161 -0.55 -4.77 -4.75
CA THR A 161 -1.39 -5.16 -5.89
C THR A 161 -1.42 -6.68 -5.98
N GLU A 162 -2.63 -7.26 -5.97
CA GLU A 162 -2.80 -8.69 -6.20
C GLU A 162 -2.78 -8.96 -7.71
N VAL A 163 -1.75 -9.66 -8.17
CA VAL A 163 -1.57 -10.04 -9.57
C VAL A 163 -1.85 -11.53 -9.70
N LYS A 164 -2.88 -11.89 -10.46
CA LYS A 164 -3.11 -13.29 -10.84
C LYS A 164 -2.14 -13.67 -11.95
N SER A 165 -1.02 -14.28 -11.56
CA SER A 165 -0.04 -14.80 -12.50
C SER A 165 -0.48 -16.16 -13.06
N PHE A 166 -0.41 -16.32 -14.38
CA PHE A 166 -0.72 -17.59 -15.08
C PHE A 166 -2.12 -18.17 -14.82
N GLY A 167 -3.12 -17.38 -14.44
CA GLY A 167 -4.52 -17.82 -14.31
C GLY A 167 -4.83 -18.71 -13.09
N PHE A 168 -3.83 -19.17 -12.34
CA PHE A 168 -4.05 -20.02 -11.15
C PHE A 168 -3.17 -19.66 -9.94
N LEU A 169 -2.06 -18.93 -10.12
CA LEU A 169 -1.21 -18.51 -8.99
C LEU A 169 -1.45 -17.04 -8.67
N SER A 170 -2.10 -16.78 -7.53
CA SER A 170 -2.10 -15.43 -6.96
C SER A 170 -0.67 -15.09 -6.52
N ALA A 171 -0.22 -13.92 -6.95
CA ALA A 171 1.02 -13.30 -6.51
C ALA A 171 0.67 -11.90 -6.00
N THR A 172 1.37 -11.46 -4.97
CA THR A 172 1.23 -10.12 -4.43
C THR A 172 2.44 -9.31 -4.83
N SER A 173 2.23 -8.23 -5.57
CA SER A 173 3.26 -7.24 -5.87
C SER A 173 3.19 -6.14 -4.84
N VAL A 174 4.28 -5.91 -4.12
CA VAL A 174 4.45 -4.79 -3.18
C VAL A 174 5.43 -3.81 -3.80
N LEU A 175 4.96 -2.61 -4.11
CA LEU A 175 5.80 -1.48 -4.49
C LEU A 175 6.05 -0.64 -3.25
N SER A 176 7.31 -0.25 -3.04
CA SER A 176 7.68 0.69 -1.97
C SER A 176 8.35 1.91 -2.56
N GLY A 177 7.97 3.07 -2.06
CA GLY A 177 8.40 4.36 -2.55
C GLY A 177 8.39 5.44 -1.48
N GLU A 178 8.87 6.61 -1.89
CA GLU A 178 8.92 7.81 -1.07
C GLU A 178 7.95 8.87 -1.62
N ILE A 179 7.31 9.60 -0.71
CA ILE A 179 6.39 10.69 -1.02
C ILE A 179 7.19 12.00 -1.07
N THR A 180 7.00 12.78 -2.12
CA THR A 180 7.62 14.10 -2.25
C THR A 180 6.58 15.14 -2.63
N ASP A 181 6.49 16.22 -1.86
CA ASP A 181 5.57 17.32 -2.13
C ASP A 181 6.05 18.10 -3.37
N LEU A 182 5.19 18.23 -4.39
CA LEU A 182 5.52 18.95 -5.62
C LEU A 182 4.89 20.34 -5.64
N ASN A 183 3.56 20.41 -5.42
CA ASN A 183 2.79 21.64 -5.43
C ASN A 183 1.71 21.58 -4.34
N ASP A 184 0.97 22.68 -4.16
CA ASP A 184 -0.09 22.75 -3.17
C ASP A 184 -1.14 21.62 -3.27
N ASN A 185 -1.38 20.98 -4.41
CA ASN A 185 -2.38 19.88 -4.51
C ASN A 185 -1.80 18.56 -5.05
N THR A 186 -0.51 18.51 -5.34
CA THR A 186 0.10 17.38 -6.05
C THR A 186 1.35 16.93 -5.34
N PHE A 187 1.51 15.63 -5.19
CA PHE A 187 2.74 15.02 -4.72
C PHE A 187 3.20 13.93 -5.68
N GLU A 188 4.46 13.57 -5.62
CA GLU A 188 5.04 12.49 -6.42
C GLU A 188 5.36 11.32 -5.51
N ILE A 189 4.97 10.11 -5.95
CA ILE A 189 5.39 8.86 -5.35
C ILE A 189 6.48 8.26 -6.25
N ALA A 190 7.69 8.17 -5.73
CA ALA A 190 8.81 7.54 -6.42
C ALA A 190 8.98 6.11 -5.90
N PHE A 191 8.43 5.12 -6.61
CA PHE A 191 8.60 3.70 -6.29
C PHE A 191 9.99 3.22 -6.72
N SER A 192 10.79 2.78 -5.74
CA SER A 192 12.20 2.39 -5.93
C SER A 192 12.42 0.88 -5.87
N LYS A 193 11.48 0.13 -5.27
CA LYS A 193 11.59 -1.32 -5.08
C LYS A 193 10.26 -1.99 -5.35
N GLN A 194 10.29 -3.10 -6.08
CA GLN A 194 9.18 -4.02 -6.28
C GLN A 194 9.52 -5.39 -5.71
N GLU A 195 8.73 -5.84 -4.76
CA GLU A 195 8.80 -7.19 -4.21
C GLU A 195 7.59 -7.98 -4.69
N THR A 196 7.80 -9.13 -5.33
CA THR A 196 6.70 -10.03 -5.68
C THR A 196 6.74 -11.23 -4.76
N LYS A 197 5.71 -11.37 -3.91
CA LYS A 197 5.51 -12.52 -3.02
C LYS A 197 4.55 -13.51 -3.69
N GLY A 198 4.96 -14.78 -3.81
CA GLY A 198 4.18 -15.81 -4.51
C GLY A 198 4.56 -15.97 -5.99
N GLY A 199 4.39 -17.18 -6.53
CA GLY A 199 4.82 -17.55 -7.88
C GLY A 199 6.35 -17.76 -8.02
N LEU A 200 6.86 -17.74 -9.26
CA LEU A 200 8.30 -17.76 -9.61
C LEU A 200 9.04 -16.44 -9.25
N GLY A 201 8.51 -15.67 -8.29
CA GLY A 201 8.91 -14.30 -8.02
C GLY A 201 10.23 -14.15 -7.26
N GLY A 202 10.94 -13.06 -7.55
CA GLY A 202 12.08 -12.56 -6.79
C GLY A 202 12.02 -11.04 -6.73
N THR A 203 12.79 -10.41 -5.85
CA THR A 203 12.87 -8.94 -5.73
C THR A 203 13.46 -8.31 -6.98
N LYS A 204 12.75 -7.33 -7.56
CA LYS A 204 13.22 -6.57 -8.72
C LYS A 204 13.37 -5.10 -8.35
N LYS A 205 14.47 -4.49 -8.79
CA LYS A 205 14.59 -3.03 -8.76
C LYS A 205 13.70 -2.47 -9.85
N VAL A 206 12.83 -1.55 -9.47
CA VAL A 206 11.93 -0.84 -10.38
C VAL A 206 12.14 0.63 -10.12
N ASN A 207 12.30 1.39 -11.20
CA ASN A 207 12.29 2.84 -11.15
C ASN A 207 10.99 3.27 -11.81
N SER A 208 9.92 3.35 -11.01
CA SER A 208 8.62 3.84 -11.46
C SER A 208 8.31 5.10 -10.68
N GLN A 209 8.00 6.19 -11.39
CA GLN A 209 7.57 7.44 -10.79
C GLN A 209 6.11 7.67 -11.21
N ARG A 210 5.26 7.94 -10.23
CA ARG A 210 3.86 8.29 -10.45
C ARG A 210 3.60 9.64 -9.81
N ARG A 211 3.08 10.58 -10.59
CA ARG A 211 2.60 11.85 -10.08
C ARG A 211 1.15 11.68 -9.65
N VAL A 212 0.87 12.00 -8.39
CA VAL A 212 -0.44 11.85 -7.77
C VAL A 212 -0.96 13.23 -7.41
N SER A 213 -1.99 13.65 -8.13
CA SER A 213 -2.75 14.86 -7.84
C SER A 213 -3.92 14.51 -6.92
N VAL A 214 -3.93 15.01 -5.69
CA VAL A 214 -5.07 14.81 -4.78
C VAL A 214 -6.12 15.83 -5.13
N VAL A 215 -7.23 15.36 -5.68
CA VAL A 215 -8.37 16.21 -6.01
C VAL A 215 -9.22 16.48 -4.78
N TYR A 216 -9.43 15.44 -3.96
CA TYR A 216 -10.23 15.50 -2.76
C TYR A 216 -9.68 14.56 -1.69
N LEU A 217 -9.71 15.01 -0.44
CA LEU A 217 -9.28 14.26 0.74
C LEU A 217 -10.24 14.54 1.89
N ASP A 218 -10.73 13.50 2.53
CA ASP A 218 -11.52 13.54 3.76
C ASP A 218 -11.05 12.41 4.69
N SER A 219 -11.68 12.27 5.85
CA SER A 219 -11.38 11.20 6.82
C SER A 219 -11.50 9.79 6.22
N ASP A 220 -12.44 9.59 5.30
CA ASP A 220 -12.83 8.26 4.82
C ASP A 220 -12.47 8.01 3.35
N ILE A 221 -12.22 9.04 2.55
CA ILE A 221 -12.04 8.91 1.10
C ILE A 221 -10.90 9.80 0.61
N MET A 222 -10.16 9.27 -0.35
CA MET A 222 -9.16 10.01 -1.10
C MET A 222 -9.41 9.83 -2.60
N VAL A 223 -9.57 10.94 -3.32
CA VAL A 223 -9.73 10.96 -4.78
C VAL A 223 -8.46 11.50 -5.40
N THR A 224 -7.88 10.72 -6.31
CA THR A 224 -6.62 11.05 -6.96
C THR A 224 -6.73 11.00 -8.48
N GLN A 225 -5.98 11.88 -9.14
CA GLN A 225 -5.63 11.78 -10.55
C GLN A 225 -4.17 11.38 -10.64
N GLN A 226 -3.91 10.27 -11.32
CA GLN A 226 -2.59 9.67 -11.43
C GLN A 226 -2.09 9.80 -12.86
N GLU A 227 -0.89 10.37 -12.99
CA GLU A 227 -0.15 10.42 -14.23
C GLU A 227 1.04 9.48 -14.10
N GLU A 228 1.02 8.37 -14.84
CA GLU A 228 2.16 7.46 -14.93
C GLU A 228 3.10 7.91 -16.05
N GLN A 229 4.40 7.82 -15.79
CA GLN A 229 5.40 8.16 -16.78
C GLN A 229 5.28 7.23 -18.00
N GLY A 230 4.76 7.77 -19.11
CA GLY A 230 4.60 7.06 -20.38
C GLY A 230 3.20 6.54 -20.68
N SER A 231 2.19 6.81 -19.84
CA SER A 231 0.79 6.58 -20.19
C SER A 231 0.16 7.86 -20.75
N GLU A 232 -0.46 7.77 -21.93
CA GLU A 232 -1.31 8.83 -22.48
C GLU A 232 -2.70 8.73 -21.83
N GLY A 233 -2.86 9.29 -20.63
CA GLY A 233 -4.15 9.32 -19.94
C GLY A 233 -4.03 9.68 -18.47
N GLU A 234 -4.97 10.49 -17.98
CA GLU A 234 -5.17 10.72 -16.55
C GLU A 234 -5.97 9.57 -15.96
N ASN A 235 -5.39 8.85 -15.00
CA ASN A 235 -6.09 7.77 -14.31
C ASN A 235 -6.77 8.31 -13.05
N VAL A 236 -8.09 8.27 -13.01
CA VAL A 236 -8.85 8.62 -11.80
C VAL A 236 -8.92 7.40 -10.90
N VAL A 237 -8.49 7.56 -9.65
CA VAL A 237 -8.53 6.50 -8.64
C VAL A 237 -9.19 7.03 -7.37
N ILE A 238 -10.23 6.32 -6.94
CA ILE A 238 -11.01 6.60 -5.73
C ILE A 238 -10.65 5.54 -4.69
N TYR A 239 -10.15 6.02 -3.57
CA TYR A 239 -9.75 5.22 -2.44
C TYR A 239 -10.71 5.42 -1.27
N SER A 240 -11.05 4.34 -0.59
CA SER A 240 -11.73 4.35 0.72
C SER A 240 -10.72 3.99 1.79
N LYS A 241 -10.69 4.74 2.89
CA LYS A 241 -9.79 4.50 4.01
C LYS A 241 -10.26 3.25 4.75
N VAL A 242 -9.37 2.28 4.89
CA VAL A 242 -9.63 1.09 5.70
C VAL A 242 -9.58 1.55 7.15
N GLN A 243 -10.73 1.52 7.83
CA GLN A 243 -10.76 1.76 9.27
C GLN A 243 -10.06 0.57 9.93
N THR A 244 -8.77 0.75 10.24
CA THR A 244 -7.97 -0.20 11.00
C THR A 244 -8.65 -0.35 12.35
N GLY A 245 -9.45 -1.42 12.49
CA GLY A 245 -10.40 -1.57 13.58
C GLY A 245 -9.70 -1.71 14.92
N GLU A 246 -9.48 -0.59 15.61
CA GLU A 246 -9.23 -0.60 17.05
C GLU A 246 -10.54 -0.77 17.86
N GLU A 247 -11.73 -0.77 17.25
CA GLU A 247 -13.01 -0.83 17.99
C GLU A 247 -14.02 -1.94 17.56
N LYS A 248 -13.65 -2.92 16.73
CA LYS A 248 -14.55 -4.05 16.38
C LYS A 248 -14.23 -5.35 17.14
N LYS A 249 -13.96 -5.25 18.44
CA LYS A 249 -14.01 -6.37 19.39
C LYS A 249 -15.11 -6.11 20.42
N GLU A 250 -16.37 -6.38 20.06
CA GLU A 250 -17.50 -6.74 20.97
C GLU A 250 -18.84 -6.57 20.23
N ALA A 251 -19.18 -7.49 19.33
CA ALA A 251 -20.56 -7.67 18.85
C ALA A 251 -20.73 -8.99 18.09
N SER A 252 -20.36 -10.12 18.69
CA SER A 252 -20.83 -11.44 18.21
C SER A 252 -20.59 -12.55 19.23
N ARG A 253 -20.94 -12.33 20.50
CA ARG A 253 -21.21 -13.40 21.47
C ARG A 253 -22.27 -12.91 22.42
N ASP A 254 -23.52 -13.24 22.12
CA ASP A 254 -24.53 -13.71 23.06
C ASP A 254 -25.91 -13.59 22.43
N THR A 255 -26.40 -14.69 21.87
CA THR A 255 -27.78 -15.20 22.01
C THR A 255 -27.90 -16.47 21.17
N ASP A 256 -27.76 -17.63 21.81
CA ASP A 256 -28.59 -18.81 21.53
C ASP A 256 -28.33 -19.87 22.61
N ALA A 257 -28.75 -19.55 23.83
CA ALA A 257 -29.01 -20.52 24.88
C ALA A 257 -30.52 -20.81 24.87
N SER A 258 -30.96 -21.64 23.91
CA SER A 258 -32.29 -22.24 23.90
C SER A 258 -32.26 -23.54 24.72
N THR A 259 -32.82 -23.45 25.91
CA THR A 259 -33.18 -24.58 26.77
C THR A 259 -34.32 -25.40 26.18
N GLY A 260 -34.05 -26.68 25.89
CA GLY A 260 -34.90 -27.80 26.30
C GLY A 260 -35.90 -28.37 25.27
N SER A 261 -35.63 -29.60 24.79
CA SER A 261 -36.46 -30.76 25.14
C SER A 261 -35.85 -32.08 24.65
N LYS A 262 -35.97 -33.09 25.51
CA LYS A 262 -35.56 -34.50 25.32
C LYS A 262 -36.38 -35.19 24.22
N LYS A 263 -35.75 -36.10 23.47
CA LYS A 263 -36.10 -37.54 23.50
C LYS A 263 -35.18 -38.41 22.62
N THR A 264 -34.62 -39.39 23.30
CA THR A 264 -34.22 -40.74 22.88
C THR A 264 -34.65 -41.21 21.49
N GLY A 265 -33.67 -41.63 20.70
CA GLY A 265 -33.85 -42.40 19.47
C GLY A 265 -32.64 -43.29 19.23
N THR A 266 -32.58 -44.40 19.97
CA THR A 266 -31.66 -45.51 19.75
C THR A 266 -31.89 -46.08 18.36
N GLY A 267 -30.92 -45.92 17.46
CA GLY A 267 -30.99 -46.39 16.08
C GLY A 267 -29.61 -46.88 15.61
N THR A 268 -29.26 -48.09 16.00
CA THR A 268 -28.19 -48.92 15.43
C THR A 268 -28.47 -49.20 13.95
N PHE A 269 -27.87 -48.48 13.00
CA PHE A 269 -27.78 -48.95 11.61
C PHE A 269 -26.45 -48.53 10.93
N PHE A 270 -25.65 -49.56 10.60
CA PHE A 270 -24.77 -49.72 9.44
C PHE A 270 -23.38 -49.06 9.39
N PHE A 271 -22.42 -49.86 9.85
CA PHE A 271 -21.20 -50.26 9.12
C PHE A 271 -21.16 -49.82 7.64
N GLY A 272 -20.33 -48.84 7.34
CA GLY A 272 -19.94 -48.46 5.98
C GLY A 272 -18.51 -47.93 6.01
N GLY A 273 -17.56 -48.76 5.60
CA GLY A 273 -16.12 -48.60 5.81
C GLY A 273 -15.56 -47.25 5.38
N GLY A 274 -14.99 -46.52 6.36
CA GLY A 274 -14.07 -45.43 6.12
C GLY A 274 -12.73 -45.99 5.63
N GLY A 275 -12.56 -46.07 4.32
CA GLY A 275 -11.24 -46.18 3.72
C GLY A 275 -10.47 -44.86 3.92
N PRO A 276 -9.16 -44.90 4.22
CA PRO A 276 -8.35 -43.71 4.38
C PRO A 276 -8.30 -42.95 3.04
N LYS A 277 -8.76 -41.69 3.04
CA LYS A 277 -8.57 -40.79 1.91
C LYS A 277 -7.07 -40.47 1.79
N GLU A 278 -6.37 -41.23 0.96
CA GLU A 278 -5.02 -40.91 0.52
C GLU A 278 -5.01 -39.49 -0.07
N GLY A 279 -4.15 -38.61 0.46
CA GLY A 279 -4.05 -37.23 0.02
C GLY A 279 -3.68 -37.12 -1.46
N THR A 280 -4.11 -36.05 -2.11
CA THR A 280 -3.83 -35.76 -3.52
C THR A 280 -2.32 -35.75 -3.87
N ALA A 281 -1.45 -35.54 -2.88
CA ALA A 281 0.00 -35.66 -3.01
C ALA A 281 0.49 -37.09 -3.31
N THR A 282 -0.15 -38.12 -2.73
CA THR A 282 0.24 -39.53 -2.92
C THR A 282 -0.24 -40.13 -4.25
N MET A 283 -1.30 -39.58 -4.86
CA MET A 283 -1.78 -39.99 -6.19
C MET A 283 -0.81 -39.57 -7.31
N ALA A 284 -0.21 -38.38 -7.20
CA ALA A 284 0.77 -37.88 -8.16
C ALA A 284 2.05 -38.73 -8.15
N GLU A 285 2.50 -39.16 -6.97
CA GLU A 285 3.70 -39.99 -6.82
C GLU A 285 3.50 -41.42 -7.39
N ARG A 286 2.29 -41.99 -7.24
CA ARG A 286 1.92 -43.28 -7.88
C ARG A 286 1.80 -43.17 -9.40
N ALA A 287 1.34 -42.03 -9.94
CA ALA A 287 1.26 -41.83 -11.38
C ALA A 287 2.64 -41.74 -12.06
N VAL A 288 3.61 -41.09 -11.41
CA VAL A 288 5.00 -41.03 -11.91
C VAL A 288 5.68 -42.40 -11.81
N LYS A 289 5.47 -43.15 -10.73
CA LYS A 289 5.99 -44.52 -10.60
C LYS A 289 5.40 -45.49 -11.63
N ARG A 290 4.12 -45.35 -12.00
CA ARG A 290 3.51 -46.18 -13.06
C ARG A 290 4.07 -45.86 -14.44
N LYS A 291 4.28 -44.59 -14.78
CA LYS A 291 4.92 -44.23 -16.07
C LYS A 291 6.36 -44.75 -16.16
N MET A 292 7.14 -44.63 -15.09
CA MET A 292 8.50 -45.19 -15.10
C MET A 292 8.52 -46.73 -15.19
N ALA A 293 7.52 -47.42 -14.63
CA ALA A 293 7.39 -48.87 -14.77
C ALA A 293 6.90 -49.29 -16.18
N GLU A 294 6.01 -48.52 -16.82
CA GLU A 294 5.56 -48.77 -18.19
C GLU A 294 6.65 -48.47 -19.23
N ASP A 295 7.43 -47.40 -19.03
CA ASP A 295 8.57 -47.07 -19.88
C ASP A 295 9.72 -48.09 -19.71
N SER A 296 9.83 -48.73 -18.53
CA SER A 296 10.74 -49.86 -18.29
C SER A 296 10.26 -51.17 -18.93
N ALA A 297 8.96 -51.32 -19.23
CA ALA A 297 8.39 -52.56 -19.76
C ALA A 297 8.31 -52.58 -21.30
N LYS A 298 8.30 -51.42 -21.97
CA LYS A 298 8.41 -51.32 -23.44
C LYS A 298 9.86 -51.27 -23.90
N GLY A 299 10.61 -52.32 -23.52
CA GLY A 299 11.93 -52.64 -24.04
C GLY A 299 11.86 -52.94 -25.53
N THR A 300 12.38 -51.99 -26.29
CA THR A 300 12.51 -51.94 -27.74
C THR A 300 13.38 -53.08 -28.26
N THR A 301 12.78 -53.97 -29.06
CA THR A 301 13.50 -54.91 -29.91
C THR A 301 13.91 -54.21 -31.20
N SER A 302 15.10 -53.60 -31.24
CA SER A 302 15.76 -53.34 -32.53
C SER A 302 17.28 -53.27 -32.43
N SER A 303 17.90 -53.94 -33.39
CA SER A 303 19.23 -53.68 -33.97
C SER A 303 20.45 -53.73 -33.05
N LYS A 304 21.03 -54.92 -33.08
CA LYS A 304 22.45 -55.27 -32.93
C LYS A 304 23.37 -54.23 -33.60
N ALA A 305 23.91 -53.32 -32.80
CA ALA A 305 25.09 -52.53 -33.14
C ALA A 305 26.12 -52.72 -32.02
N THR A 306 27.24 -53.32 -32.40
CA THR A 306 28.37 -53.70 -31.55
C THR A 306 29.10 -52.43 -31.08
N ALA A 307 28.62 -51.81 -30.00
CA ALA A 307 29.34 -50.76 -29.29
C ALA A 307 30.04 -51.34 -28.07
N THR A 308 31.28 -50.95 -27.88
CA THR A 308 32.21 -51.40 -26.84
C THR A 308 31.68 -51.17 -25.42
N PRO A 309 31.78 -52.16 -24.50
CA PRO A 309 31.12 -52.15 -23.18
C PRO A 309 31.80 -51.28 -22.10
N THR A 310 32.83 -50.51 -22.42
CA THR A 310 33.62 -49.76 -21.42
C THR A 310 33.09 -48.34 -21.15
N THR A 311 32.52 -47.65 -22.14
CA THR A 311 32.08 -46.25 -22.00
C THR A 311 30.75 -46.07 -21.26
N ALA A 312 29.84 -47.06 -21.34
CA ALA A 312 28.54 -47.00 -20.66
C ALA A 312 28.65 -47.11 -19.13
N ARG A 313 29.66 -47.85 -18.62
CA ARG A 313 29.91 -47.96 -17.18
C ARG A 313 30.46 -46.66 -16.60
N GLU A 314 31.36 -45.99 -17.31
CA GLU A 314 31.90 -44.69 -16.89
C GLU A 314 30.81 -43.60 -16.85
N GLN A 315 29.89 -43.59 -17.81
CA GLN A 315 28.76 -42.65 -17.81
C GLN A 315 27.78 -42.90 -16.64
N LEU A 316 27.53 -44.16 -16.29
CA LEU A 316 26.69 -44.49 -15.13
C LEU A 316 27.35 -44.09 -13.80
N GLU A 317 28.67 -44.22 -13.70
CA GLU A 317 29.42 -43.83 -12.50
C GLU A 317 29.48 -42.30 -12.34
N GLN A 318 29.63 -41.55 -13.45
CA GLN A 318 29.53 -40.09 -13.46
C GLN A 318 28.14 -39.59 -13.05
N LEU A 319 27.06 -40.19 -13.56
CA LEU A 319 25.70 -39.84 -13.16
C LEU A 319 25.42 -40.19 -11.69
N ALA A 320 25.97 -41.30 -11.18
CA ALA A 320 25.84 -41.66 -9.78
C ALA A 320 26.58 -40.67 -8.86
N ALA A 321 27.75 -40.17 -9.29
CA ALA A 321 28.49 -39.13 -8.57
C ALA A 321 27.72 -37.79 -8.57
N GLU A 322 27.19 -37.36 -9.71
CA GLU A 322 26.42 -36.11 -9.82
C GLU A 322 25.12 -36.16 -9.00
N LEU A 323 24.44 -37.31 -8.97
CA LEU A 323 23.26 -37.50 -8.11
C LEU A 323 23.60 -37.42 -6.62
N ARG A 324 24.75 -37.97 -6.20
CA ARG A 324 25.21 -37.86 -4.80
C ARG A 324 25.54 -36.42 -4.43
N GLU A 325 26.17 -35.66 -5.32
CA GLU A 325 26.47 -34.24 -5.12
C GLU A 325 25.18 -33.41 -5.01
N LYS A 326 24.22 -33.61 -5.93
CA LYS A 326 22.91 -32.94 -5.87
C LYS A 326 22.13 -33.30 -4.61
N GLN A 327 22.18 -34.57 -4.18
CA GLN A 327 21.56 -34.98 -2.91
C GLN A 327 22.22 -34.34 -1.69
N ALA A 328 23.55 -34.12 -1.71
CA ALA A 328 24.25 -33.39 -0.65
C ALA A 328 23.83 -31.92 -0.59
N LEU A 329 23.74 -31.24 -1.75
CA LEU A 329 23.27 -29.85 -1.83
C LEU A 329 21.83 -29.68 -1.35
N VAL A 330 20.93 -30.60 -1.69
CA VAL A 330 19.54 -30.58 -1.18
C VAL A 330 19.49 -30.79 0.33
N LYS A 331 20.33 -31.67 0.88
CA LYS A 331 20.43 -31.86 2.35
C LYS A 331 20.97 -30.62 3.06
N GLU A 332 21.89 -29.88 2.45
CA GLU A 332 22.40 -28.63 3.03
C GLU A 332 21.37 -27.50 2.92
N ALA A 333 20.72 -27.34 1.78
CA ALA A 333 19.64 -26.37 1.59
C ALA A 333 18.48 -26.60 2.57
N THR A 334 18.07 -27.86 2.79
CA THR A 334 17.01 -28.19 3.76
C THR A 334 17.41 -27.93 5.21
N LYS A 335 18.70 -28.04 5.56
CA LYS A 335 19.20 -27.63 6.90
C LYS A 335 19.12 -26.11 7.07
N ASN A 336 19.53 -25.35 6.05
CA ASN A 336 19.48 -23.89 6.09
C ASN A 336 18.04 -23.36 6.22
N VAL A 337 17.09 -23.94 5.48
CA VAL A 337 15.66 -23.59 5.59
C VAL A 337 15.13 -23.84 7.00
N LYS A 338 15.46 -25.00 7.61
CA LYS A 338 15.06 -25.29 9.00
C LYS A 338 15.68 -24.35 10.02
N GLU A 339 16.90 -23.87 9.78
CA GLU A 339 17.54 -22.90 10.66
C GLU A 339 16.90 -21.51 10.54
N GLU A 340 16.56 -21.09 9.32
CA GLU A 340 15.81 -19.85 9.06
C GLU A 340 14.41 -19.90 9.66
N GLU A 341 13.69 -21.03 9.56
CA GLU A 341 12.40 -21.22 10.22
C GLU A 341 12.51 -21.05 11.75
N ARG A 342 13.58 -21.56 12.37
CA ARG A 342 13.81 -21.38 13.81
C ARG A 342 14.09 -19.91 14.16
N ARG A 343 14.90 -19.21 13.35
CA ARG A 343 15.18 -17.78 13.54
C ARG A 343 13.91 -16.95 13.38
N ASN A 344 13.10 -17.24 12.37
CA ASN A 344 11.82 -16.56 12.15
C ASN A 344 10.83 -16.82 13.30
N ALA A 345 10.76 -18.05 13.81
CA ALA A 345 9.93 -18.36 14.97
C ALA A 345 10.37 -17.59 16.23
N THR A 346 11.68 -17.38 16.44
CA THR A 346 12.16 -16.56 17.56
C THR A 346 11.82 -15.08 17.40
N VAL A 347 11.94 -14.53 16.19
CA VAL A 347 11.56 -13.14 15.91
C VAL A 347 10.06 -12.93 16.10
N LEU A 348 9.23 -13.87 15.65
CA LEU A 348 7.78 -13.80 15.80
C LEU A 348 7.35 -13.89 17.28
N ARG A 349 8.03 -14.69 18.10
CA ARG A 349 7.78 -14.71 19.55
C ARG A 349 8.19 -13.39 20.21
N ALA A 350 9.33 -12.82 19.80
CA ALA A 350 9.78 -11.53 20.32
C ALA A 350 8.81 -10.39 19.93
N SER A 351 8.29 -10.38 18.71
CA SER A 351 7.31 -9.38 18.28
C SER A 351 5.97 -9.53 19.00
N MET A 352 5.50 -10.77 19.22
CA MET A 352 4.29 -11.00 20.03
C MET A 352 4.47 -10.54 21.48
N ALA A 353 5.65 -10.74 22.08
CA ALA A 353 5.95 -10.26 23.43
C ALA A 353 5.97 -8.73 23.49
N ALA A 354 6.62 -8.06 22.52
CA ALA A 354 6.64 -6.60 22.42
C ALA A 354 5.22 -6.02 22.26
N ASN A 355 4.39 -6.64 21.41
CA ASN A 355 3.00 -6.21 21.23
C ASN A 355 2.16 -6.39 22.51
N ALA A 356 2.40 -7.45 23.28
CA ALA A 356 1.74 -7.63 24.57
C ALA A 356 2.18 -6.57 25.59
N GLU A 357 3.45 -6.16 25.58
CA GLU A 357 3.96 -5.08 26.42
C GLU A 357 3.37 -3.71 26.04
N ILE A 358 3.25 -3.42 24.74
CA ILE A 358 2.57 -2.22 24.24
C ILE A 358 1.11 -2.21 24.70
N ALA A 359 0.38 -3.31 24.54
CA ALA A 359 -1.01 -3.40 25.00
C ALA A 359 -1.15 -3.19 26.51
N ALA A 360 -0.21 -3.68 27.32
CA ALA A 360 -0.18 -3.44 28.75
C ALA A 360 0.14 -1.97 29.09
N ALA A 361 1.01 -1.32 28.32
CA ALA A 361 1.33 0.10 28.48
C ALA A 361 0.12 0.99 28.14
N VAL A 362 -0.62 0.67 27.07
CA VAL A 362 -1.86 1.39 26.70
C VAL A 362 -2.88 1.35 27.83
N ARG A 363 -3.12 0.17 28.43
CA ARG A 363 -4.03 0.04 29.59
C ARG A 363 -3.63 0.91 30.77
N ARG A 364 -2.32 1.01 31.06
CA ARG A 364 -1.82 1.88 32.14
C ARG A 364 -2.06 3.36 31.84
N VAL A 365 -1.97 3.76 30.56
CA VAL A 365 -2.27 5.13 30.14
C VAL A 365 -3.76 5.42 30.27
N GLU A 366 -4.62 4.49 29.88
CA GLU A 366 -6.08 4.61 30.05
C GLU A 366 -6.47 4.72 31.54
N GLU A 367 -5.91 3.88 32.40
CA GLU A 367 -6.11 3.95 33.86
C GLU A 367 -5.63 5.31 34.43
N ALA A 368 -4.47 5.79 33.99
CA ALA A 368 -3.96 7.10 34.41
C ALA A 368 -4.86 8.25 33.91
N GLN A 369 -5.38 8.16 32.69
CA GLN A 369 -6.33 9.16 32.16
C GLN A 369 -7.64 9.16 32.95
N ALA A 370 -8.17 7.99 33.31
CA ALA A 370 -9.36 7.89 34.16
C ALA A 370 -9.13 8.58 35.53
N GLN A 371 -7.99 8.32 36.17
CA GLN A 371 -7.62 8.98 37.44
C GLN A 371 -7.49 10.50 37.30
N VAL A 372 -6.94 11.00 36.18
CA VAL A 372 -6.86 12.44 35.92
C VAL A 372 -8.25 13.05 35.73
N GLN A 373 -9.17 12.36 35.03
CA GLN A 373 -10.54 12.83 34.88
C GLN A 373 -11.29 12.87 36.21
N ASP A 374 -11.16 11.85 37.05
CA ASP A 374 -11.75 11.83 38.39
C ASP A 374 -11.21 12.97 39.26
N ALA A 375 -9.89 13.23 39.20
CA ALA A 375 -9.27 14.34 39.91
C ALA A 375 -9.77 15.71 39.41
N MET A 376 -9.99 15.87 38.10
CA MET A 376 -10.56 17.09 37.52
C MET A 376 -12.00 17.31 37.99
N GLN A 377 -12.83 16.26 38.01
CA GLN A 377 -14.20 16.35 38.52
C GLN A 377 -14.22 16.68 40.02
N GLY A 378 -13.33 16.07 40.81
CA GLY A 378 -13.16 16.39 42.24
C GLY A 378 -12.78 17.85 42.46
N ARG A 379 -11.84 18.37 41.65
CA ARG A 379 -11.45 19.79 41.69
C ARG A 379 -12.60 20.72 41.30
N ALA A 380 -13.40 20.36 40.29
CA ALA A 380 -14.55 21.14 39.87
C ALA A 380 -15.62 21.23 40.97
N LYS A 381 -15.91 20.12 41.66
CA LYS A 381 -16.81 20.10 42.82
C LYS A 381 -16.28 20.96 43.96
N ALA A 382 -15.01 20.79 44.35
CA ALA A 382 -14.40 21.61 45.39
C ALA A 382 -14.42 23.13 45.06
N GLN A 383 -14.30 23.51 43.78
CA GLN A 383 -14.45 24.90 43.35
C GLN A 383 -15.89 25.41 43.45
N GLN A 384 -16.89 24.56 43.21
CA GLN A 384 -18.29 24.93 43.40
C GLN A 384 -18.60 25.12 44.89
N ASP A 385 -18.13 24.22 45.76
CA ASP A 385 -18.30 24.31 47.21
C ASP A 385 -17.64 25.58 47.76
N LEU A 386 -16.42 25.90 47.31
CA LEU A 386 -15.73 27.13 47.71
C LEU A 386 -16.55 28.38 47.33
N LYS A 387 -17.12 28.42 46.13
CA LYS A 387 -17.98 29.53 45.69
C LYS A 387 -19.27 29.63 46.51
N ALA A 388 -19.86 28.49 46.90
CA ALA A 388 -21.04 28.47 47.77
C ALA A 388 -20.71 29.08 49.14
N VAL A 389 -19.58 28.67 49.74
CA VAL A 389 -19.10 29.22 51.02
C VAL A 389 -18.79 30.71 50.91
N GLU A 390 -18.17 31.17 49.83
CA GLU A 390 -17.92 32.60 49.60
C GLU A 390 -19.21 33.43 49.52
N MET A 391 -20.27 32.88 48.92
CA MET A 391 -21.58 33.51 48.85
C MET A 391 -22.25 33.59 50.22
N GLU A 392 -22.23 32.51 51.01
CA GLU A 392 -22.75 32.50 52.38
C GLU A 392 -22.02 33.52 53.28
N ILE A 393 -20.68 33.59 53.20
CA ILE A 393 -19.89 34.59 53.94
C ILE A 393 -20.30 36.01 53.52
N ARG A 394 -20.53 36.23 52.22
CA ARG A 394 -20.94 37.55 51.70
C ARG A 394 -22.33 37.94 52.20
N GLU A 395 -23.26 37.00 52.28
CA GLU A 395 -24.60 37.24 52.82
C GLU A 395 -24.57 37.51 54.33
N ALA A 396 -23.81 36.72 55.09
CA ALA A 396 -23.61 36.95 56.52
C ALA A 396 -22.99 38.33 56.82
N ARG A 397 -22.01 38.76 56.02
CA ARG A 397 -21.43 40.12 56.13
C ARG A 397 -22.45 41.22 55.85
N LYS A 398 -23.32 41.04 54.86
CA LYS A 398 -24.41 42.00 54.57
C LYS A 398 -25.43 42.05 55.70
N ALA A 399 -25.72 40.91 56.34
CA ALA A 399 -26.62 40.85 57.49
C ALA A 399 -26.07 41.59 58.70
N ASN A 400 -24.77 41.45 59.01
CA ASN A 400 -24.13 42.16 60.13
C ASN A 400 -23.99 43.68 59.94
N LEU A 401 -24.12 44.19 58.71
CA LEU A 401 -24.06 45.62 58.41
C LEU A 401 -25.42 46.32 58.52
N LYS A 402 -26.51 45.55 58.62
CA LYS A 402 -27.86 46.05 58.88
C LYS A 402 -28.14 46.00 60.38
#